data_AF-A0A7G6XB02-F1
#
_entry.id   AF-A0A7G6XB02-F1
#
_cell.length_a   1.000
_cell.length_b   1.000
_cell.length_c   1.000
_cell.angle_alpha   90.00
_cell.angle_beta   90.00
_cell.angle_gamma   90.00
#
_symmetry.space_group_name_H-M   'P 1'
#
loop_
_entity.id
_entity.type
_entity.pdbx_description
1 polymer ?
#
loop_
_entity_poly.entity_id
_entity_poly.type
_entity_poly.pdbx_seq_one_letter_code
_entity_poly.pdbx_strand_id
1 'polypeptide(L)'
;MTSTPPAQAVPFSRIKIRTAALVFCGDEVALIRRDRAGSVHYSPPGGNVEDGEDLTCALRRELAEELGLDIGLAEGGDLLWVIDQRVTRPGPTPPPRKLHLIHRLHITPELRDTLAGEEWDEQPDGSHEVGVIEWIDYRETAGLPVFPPIGAALAALPDPRAATADAALDAVTDANYTWV
;
A
#
# COMPACT_ATOMS: atom_id res chain seq x y z
N MET A 1 -3.66 13.76 43.53
CA MET A 1 -3.26 13.00 42.33
C MET A 1 -3.26 13.97 41.17
N THR A 2 -2.10 14.46 40.75
CA THR A 2 -1.94 15.36 39.61
C THR A 2 -1.84 14.50 38.36
N SER A 3 -2.91 14.44 37.56
CA SER A 3 -2.89 13.82 36.25
C SER A 3 -2.00 14.66 35.33
N THR A 4 -0.86 14.12 34.94
CA THR A 4 -0.03 14.68 33.87
C THR A 4 -0.90 14.80 32.61
N PRO A 5 -1.07 15.99 32.00
CA PRO A 5 -1.78 16.10 30.74
C PRO A 5 -1.08 15.25 29.68
N PRO A 6 -1.82 14.60 28.76
CA PRO A 6 -1.20 13.82 27.70
C PRO A 6 -0.22 14.72 26.94
N ALA A 7 0.98 14.20 26.68
CA ALA A 7 2.00 14.92 25.93
C ALA A 7 1.37 15.47 24.64
N GLN A 8 1.46 16.79 24.44
CA GLN A 8 0.87 17.46 23.30
C GLN A 8 1.55 16.91 22.04
N ALA A 9 0.78 16.19 21.22
CA ALA A 9 1.31 15.59 20.00
C ALA A 9 1.93 16.67 19.11
N VAL A 10 3.18 16.47 18.69
CA VAL A 10 3.86 17.38 17.77
C VAL A 10 3.09 17.37 16.44
N PRO A 11 2.59 18.52 15.94
CA PRO A 11 1.82 18.54 14.71
C PRO A 11 2.67 18.09 13.50
N PHE A 12 2.06 17.34 12.58
CA PHE A 12 2.68 17.04 11.29
C PHE A 12 2.77 18.32 10.44
N SER A 13 3.96 18.64 9.94
CA SER A 13 4.19 19.84 9.11
C SER A 13 3.90 19.63 7.63
N ARG A 14 3.68 18.38 7.20
CA ARG A 14 3.39 18.00 5.81
C ARG A 14 2.49 16.78 5.73
N ILE A 15 1.69 16.72 4.67
CA ILE A 15 0.85 15.57 4.30
C ILE A 15 1.41 15.01 2.99
N LYS A 16 1.62 13.69 2.93
CA LYS A 16 1.91 12.97 1.68
C LYS A 16 0.73 12.09 1.31
N ILE A 17 0.49 11.94 0.02
CA ILE A 17 -0.50 11.00 -0.52
C ILE A 17 0.27 9.85 -1.16
N ARG A 18 -0.17 8.62 -0.88
CA ARG A 18 0.25 7.41 -1.57
C ARG A 18 -0.95 6.79 -2.23
N THR A 19 -0.82 6.38 -3.48
CA THR A 19 -1.83 5.61 -4.20
C THR A 19 -1.28 4.23 -4.50
N ALA A 20 -2.10 3.20 -4.34
CA ALA A 20 -1.74 1.82 -4.59
C ALA A 20 -2.96 1.04 -5.06
N ALA A 21 -2.74 -0.12 -5.70
CA ALA A 21 -3.83 -1.00 -6.12
C ALA A 21 -3.72 -2.40 -5.54
N LEU A 22 -4.87 -2.96 -5.19
CA LEU A 22 -5.09 -4.39 -5.06
C LEU A 22 -5.49 -4.92 -6.44
N VAL A 23 -4.52 -5.50 -7.16
CA VAL A 23 -4.73 -6.07 -8.49
C VAL A 23 -5.10 -7.54 -8.33
N PHE A 24 -6.36 -7.87 -8.57
CA PHE A 24 -6.89 -9.22 -8.47
C PHE A 24 -6.87 -9.97 -9.79
N CYS A 25 -6.51 -11.25 -9.75
CA CYS A 25 -6.72 -12.23 -10.81
C CYS A 25 -7.46 -13.44 -10.21
N GLY A 26 -8.79 -13.47 -10.33
CA GLY A 26 -9.61 -14.40 -9.56
C GLY A 26 -9.58 -14.03 -8.08
N ASP A 27 -9.26 -15.01 -7.22
CA ASP A 27 -9.11 -14.82 -5.77
C ASP A 27 -7.67 -14.47 -5.36
N GLU A 28 -6.71 -14.48 -6.30
CA GLU A 28 -5.34 -14.08 -6.00
C GLU A 28 -5.15 -12.57 -6.19
N VAL A 29 -4.34 -11.96 -5.33
CA VAL A 29 -3.97 -10.54 -5.38
C VAL A 29 -2.45 -10.40 -5.49
N ALA A 30 -1.99 -9.49 -6.35
CA ALA A 30 -0.57 -9.18 -6.47
C ALA A 30 -0.08 -8.33 -5.29
N LEU A 31 0.97 -8.78 -4.61
CA LEU A 31 1.69 -8.03 -3.58
C LEU A 31 3.19 -8.06 -3.88
N ILE A 32 3.87 -6.95 -3.60
CA ILE A 32 5.32 -6.87 -3.68
C ILE A 32 5.90 -7.36 -2.37
N ARG A 33 6.64 -8.46 -2.41
CA ARG A 33 7.42 -9.00 -1.30
C ARG A 33 8.82 -8.41 -1.31
N ARG A 34 9.28 -7.91 -0.16
CA ARG A 34 10.68 -7.51 0.07
C ARG A 34 11.24 -8.23 1.29
N ASP A 35 12.37 -8.91 1.12
CA ASP A 35 13.12 -9.55 2.20
C ASP A 35 14.17 -8.57 2.73
N ARG A 36 14.04 -8.19 4.00
CA ARG A 36 15.01 -7.35 4.73
C ARG A 36 15.67 -8.20 5.82
N ALA A 37 16.80 -7.71 6.36
CA ALA A 37 17.60 -8.45 7.35
C ALA A 37 16.77 -8.83 8.60
N GLY A 38 16.17 -10.03 8.58
CA GLY A 38 15.34 -10.58 9.66
C GLY A 38 13.84 -10.35 9.54
N SER A 39 13.34 -9.73 8.46
CA SER A 39 11.91 -9.48 8.28
C SER A 39 11.48 -9.59 6.81
N VAL A 40 10.31 -10.16 6.57
CA VAL A 40 9.64 -10.10 5.26
C VAL A 40 8.57 -9.03 5.32
N HIS A 41 8.42 -8.27 4.25
CA HIS A 41 7.40 -7.25 4.15
C HIS A 41 6.62 -7.37 2.84
N TYR A 42 5.30 -7.14 2.89
CA TYR A 42 4.45 -7.10 1.72
C TYR A 42 3.82 -5.72 1.55
N SER A 43 3.72 -5.24 0.33
CA SER A 43 3.00 -4.02 0.02
C SER A 43 2.21 -4.16 -1.27
N PRO A 44 1.02 -3.55 -1.39
CA PRO A 44 0.38 -3.41 -2.68
C PRO A 44 1.24 -2.52 -3.59
N PRO A 45 1.29 -2.82 -4.89
CA PRO A 45 1.98 -2.00 -5.88
C PRO A 45 1.38 -0.59 -5.92
N GLY A 46 2.25 0.42 -5.97
CA GLY A 46 1.90 1.83 -5.95
C GLY A 46 3.01 2.74 -5.44
N GLY A 47 2.67 4.03 -5.34
CA GLY A 47 3.63 5.12 -5.22
C GLY A 47 3.26 6.27 -4.32
N ASN A 48 4.23 7.13 -4.03
CA ASN A 48 3.85 8.47 -3.60
C ASN A 48 3.32 9.25 -4.80
N VAL A 49 2.28 10.04 -4.59
CA VAL A 49 1.83 11.01 -5.60
C VAL A 49 2.83 12.17 -5.60
N GLU A 50 3.31 12.54 -6.79
CA GLU A 50 4.23 13.66 -6.93
C GLU A 50 3.53 15.03 -6.80
N ASP A 51 4.32 16.07 -6.56
CA ASP A 51 3.79 17.42 -6.36
C ASP A 51 3.11 17.93 -7.65
N GLY A 52 1.78 18.09 -7.59
CA GLY A 52 0.96 18.53 -8.72
C GLY A 52 0.50 17.40 -9.65
N GLU A 53 0.85 16.16 -9.35
CA GLU A 53 0.41 14.97 -10.11
C GLU A 53 -1.04 14.62 -9.77
N ASP A 54 -1.83 14.26 -10.79
CA ASP A 54 -3.18 13.72 -10.58
C ASP A 54 -3.11 12.32 -9.94
N LEU A 55 -4.02 12.03 -9.01
CA LEU A 55 -4.03 10.76 -8.27
C LEU A 55 -4.11 9.52 -9.18
N THR A 56 -4.91 9.60 -10.25
CA THR A 56 -5.07 8.48 -11.19
C THR A 56 -3.88 8.37 -12.14
N CYS A 57 -3.23 9.49 -12.47
CA CYS A 57 -1.98 9.49 -13.21
C CYS A 57 -0.85 8.87 -12.39
N ALA A 58 -0.72 9.21 -11.11
CA ALA A 58 0.24 8.59 -10.20
C ALA A 58 0.03 7.08 -10.11
N LEU A 59 -1.22 6.63 -9.94
CA LEU A 59 -1.52 5.20 -9.89
C LEU A 59 -1.15 4.49 -11.19
N ARG A 60 -1.48 5.10 -12.34
CA ARG A 60 -1.13 4.55 -13.65
C ARG A 60 0.38 4.44 -13.84
N ARG A 61 1.13 5.49 -13.48
CA ARG A 61 2.60 5.52 -13.58
C ARG A 61 3.21 4.38 -12.77
N GLU A 62 2.82 4.27 -11.51
CA GLU A 62 3.39 3.30 -10.57
C GLU A 62 3.06 1.85 -10.98
N LEU A 63 1.82 1.57 -11.42
CA LEU A 63 1.47 0.24 -11.91
C LEU A 63 2.19 -0.13 -13.21
N ALA A 64 2.47 0.85 -14.07
CA ALA A 64 3.28 0.63 -15.27
C ALA A 64 4.75 0.38 -14.92
N GLU A 65 5.30 1.09 -13.94
CA GLU A 65 6.69 0.96 -13.48
C GLU A 65 6.93 -0.37 -12.74
N GLU A 66 6.07 -0.71 -11.78
CA GLU A 66 6.30 -1.85 -10.89
C GLU A 66 5.80 -3.19 -11.45
N LEU A 67 4.72 -3.18 -12.25
CA LEU A 67 4.11 -4.40 -12.80
C LEU A 67 4.18 -4.50 -14.32
N GLY A 68 4.53 -3.42 -15.03
CA GLY A 68 4.30 -3.35 -16.48
C GLY A 68 2.81 -3.32 -16.86
N LEU A 69 1.93 -2.99 -15.91
CA LEU A 69 0.48 -3.02 -16.11
C LEU A 69 -0.01 -1.71 -16.77
N ASP A 70 -0.57 -1.82 -17.97
CA ASP A 70 -1.47 -0.78 -18.49
C ASP A 70 -2.82 -0.86 -17.78
N ILE A 71 -3.09 0.11 -16.91
CA ILE A 71 -4.33 0.19 -16.13
C ILE A 71 -5.59 0.19 -17.02
N GLY A 72 -5.51 0.62 -18.28
CA GLY A 72 -6.63 0.60 -19.22
C GLY A 72 -7.07 -0.80 -19.66
N LEU A 73 -6.23 -1.82 -19.42
CA LEU A 73 -6.54 -3.23 -19.67
C LEU A 73 -7.18 -3.92 -18.46
N ALA A 74 -7.30 -3.22 -17.32
CA ALA A 74 -7.93 -3.73 -16.11
C ALA A 74 -9.38 -3.21 -15.95
N GLU A 75 -10.22 -3.99 -15.28
CA GLU A 75 -11.54 -3.55 -14.83
C GLU A 75 -11.47 -2.93 -13.42
N GLY A 76 -12.42 -2.05 -13.11
CA GLY A 76 -12.53 -1.42 -11.78
C GLY A 76 -11.87 -0.04 -11.74
N GLY A 77 -11.05 0.19 -10.72
CA GLY A 77 -10.37 1.47 -10.44
C GLY A 77 -11.03 2.29 -9.33
N ASP A 78 -12.06 1.75 -8.70
CA ASP A 78 -12.72 2.38 -7.56
C ASP A 78 -11.80 2.44 -6.35
N LEU A 79 -11.95 3.52 -5.58
CA LEU A 79 -11.27 3.68 -4.29
C LEU A 79 -11.92 2.72 -3.29
N LEU A 80 -11.19 1.70 -2.89
CA LEU A 80 -11.65 0.70 -1.92
C LEU A 80 -11.47 1.21 -0.50
N TRP A 81 -10.27 1.70 -0.18
CA TRP A 81 -9.93 2.15 1.17
C TRP A 81 -9.05 3.39 1.23
N VAL A 82 -9.18 4.13 2.34
CA VAL A 82 -8.33 5.23 2.77
C VAL A 82 -7.77 4.91 4.15
N ILE A 83 -6.47 5.08 4.32
CA ILE A 83 -5.78 4.88 5.61
C ILE A 83 -5.04 6.15 5.99
N ASP A 84 -5.35 6.69 7.18
CA ASP A 84 -4.67 7.84 7.76
C ASP A 84 -3.49 7.40 8.64
N GLN A 85 -2.27 7.52 8.12
CA GLN A 85 -1.05 7.21 8.84
C GLN A 85 -0.49 8.46 9.54
N ARG A 86 -0.40 8.37 10.86
CA ARG A 86 0.13 9.37 11.80
C ARG A 86 1.12 8.70 12.74
N VAL A 87 2.24 8.24 12.17
CA VAL A 87 3.28 7.50 12.89
C VAL A 87 4.53 8.37 13.02
N THR A 88 5.07 8.44 14.22
CA THR A 88 6.35 9.08 14.51
C THR A 88 7.49 8.17 14.08
N ARG A 89 8.50 8.71 13.40
CA ARG A 89 9.72 7.97 13.02
C ARG A 89 10.91 8.59 13.75
N PRO A 90 11.71 7.81 14.49
CA PRO A 90 12.97 8.29 15.03
C PRO A 90 13.88 8.77 13.90
N GLY A 91 14.45 9.96 14.05
CA GLY A 91 15.36 10.54 13.06
C GLY A 91 15.35 12.07 13.08
N PRO A 92 16.28 12.71 12.35
CA PRO A 92 16.40 14.17 12.32
C PRO A 92 15.27 14.84 11.53
N THR A 93 14.57 14.09 10.68
CA THR A 93 13.52 14.60 9.79
C THR A 93 12.14 14.19 10.30
N PRO A 94 11.27 15.15 10.66
CA PRO A 94 9.90 14.83 11.03
C PRO A 94 9.17 14.02 9.93
N PRO A 95 8.52 12.91 10.29
CA PRO A 95 7.75 12.13 9.32
C PRO A 95 6.53 12.93 8.84
N PRO A 96 6.08 12.73 7.58
CA PRO A 96 4.80 13.27 7.14
C PRO A 96 3.64 12.50 7.76
N ARG A 97 2.48 13.14 7.90
CA ARG A 97 1.20 12.41 7.89
C ARG A 97 1.02 11.84 6.49
N LYS A 98 0.65 10.57 6.36
CA LYS A 98 0.48 9.94 5.05
C LYS A 98 -0.95 9.43 4.88
N LEU A 99 -1.59 9.79 3.77
CA LEU A 99 -2.87 9.21 3.36
C LEU A 99 -2.59 8.14 2.31
N HIS A 100 -2.95 6.90 2.60
CA HIS A 100 -2.90 5.82 1.61
C HIS A 100 -4.27 5.68 0.98
N LEU A 101 -4.31 5.76 -0.35
CA LEU A 101 -5.48 5.50 -1.17
C LEU A 101 -5.29 4.14 -1.85
N ILE A 102 -6.15 3.19 -1.50
CA ILE A 102 -6.10 1.82 -2.03
C ILE A 102 -7.23 1.66 -3.04
N HIS A 103 -6.85 1.46 -4.29
CA HIS A 103 -7.76 1.18 -5.39
C HIS A 103 -7.90 -0.33 -5.59
N ARG A 104 -9.01 -0.74 -6.20
CA ARG A 104 -9.24 -2.13 -6.61
C ARG A 104 -9.20 -2.25 -8.12
N LEU A 105 -8.48 -3.24 -8.62
CA LEU A 105 -8.42 -3.59 -10.04
C LEU A 105 -8.63 -5.09 -10.22
N HIS A 106 -9.22 -5.47 -11.35
CA HIS A 106 -9.35 -6.86 -11.76
C HIS A 106 -8.76 -7.05 -13.15
N ILE A 107 -7.97 -8.11 -13.31
CA ILE A 107 -7.35 -8.48 -14.58
C ILE A 107 -7.70 -9.92 -14.95
N THR A 108 -7.48 -10.26 -16.22
CA THR A 108 -7.63 -11.64 -16.70
C THR A 108 -6.34 -12.44 -16.45
N PRO A 109 -6.41 -13.78 -16.43
CA PRO A 109 -5.22 -14.62 -16.36
C PRO A 109 -4.22 -14.35 -17.50
N GLU A 110 -4.70 -14.09 -18.71
CA GLU A 110 -3.86 -13.81 -19.87
C GLU A 110 -3.08 -12.49 -19.70
N LEU A 111 -3.70 -11.48 -19.09
CA LEU A 111 -3.02 -10.22 -18.78
C LEU A 111 -1.99 -10.43 -17.66
N ARG A 112 -2.33 -11.20 -16.62
CA ARG A 112 -1.41 -11.57 -15.54
C ARG A 112 -0.11 -12.18 -16.07
N ASP A 113 -0.20 -13.07 -17.05
CA ASP A 113 0.97 -13.74 -17.64
C ASP A 113 1.95 -12.78 -18.36
N THR A 114 1.51 -11.55 -18.65
CA THR A 114 2.36 -10.52 -19.27
C THR A 114 3.02 -9.58 -18.26
N LEU A 115 2.61 -9.61 -16.99
CA LEU A 115 3.10 -8.68 -15.98
C LEU A 115 4.51 -9.05 -15.51
N ALA A 116 5.23 -8.04 -15.00
CA ALA A 116 6.52 -8.24 -14.38
C ALA A 116 6.39 -9.13 -13.13
N GLY A 117 7.34 -10.04 -12.94
CA GLY A 117 7.47 -10.85 -11.73
C GLY A 117 8.35 -10.21 -10.65
N GLU A 118 9.03 -9.12 -10.98
CA GLU A 118 9.97 -8.42 -10.11
C GLU A 118 9.80 -6.90 -10.30
N GLU A 119 9.94 -6.17 -9.21
CA GLU A 119 9.97 -4.73 -9.12
C GLU A 119 11.37 -4.28 -8.70
N TRP A 120 11.82 -3.13 -9.20
CA TRP A 120 13.18 -2.63 -9.03
C TRP A 120 13.16 -1.21 -8.44
N ASP A 121 13.36 -1.09 -7.14
CA ASP A 121 13.40 0.20 -6.45
C ASP A 121 14.83 0.77 -6.43
N GLU A 122 15.08 1.82 -7.22
CA GLU A 122 16.38 2.51 -7.25
C GLU A 122 16.64 3.27 -5.94
N GLN A 123 17.74 2.91 -5.28
CA GLN A 123 18.17 3.50 -4.03
C GLN A 123 19.02 4.76 -4.26
N PRO A 124 19.12 5.68 -3.28
CA PRO A 124 19.92 6.89 -3.41
C PRO A 124 21.42 6.68 -3.68
N ASP A 125 21.94 5.47 -3.43
CA ASP A 125 23.32 5.08 -3.71
C ASP A 125 23.51 4.42 -5.09
N GLY A 126 22.44 4.35 -5.91
CA GLY A 126 22.43 3.73 -7.23
C GLY A 126 22.32 2.20 -7.20
N SER A 127 22.12 1.59 -6.03
CA SER A 127 21.73 0.17 -5.93
C SER A 127 20.23 0.00 -6.17
N HIS A 128 19.78 -1.25 -6.38
CA HIS A 128 18.36 -1.57 -6.47
C HIS A 128 17.95 -2.51 -5.34
N GLU A 129 16.87 -2.17 -4.62
CA GLU A 129 16.15 -3.12 -3.77
C GLU A 129 15.16 -3.86 -4.69
N VAL A 130 15.30 -5.18 -4.80
CA VAL A 130 14.40 -5.99 -5.65
C VAL A 130 13.19 -6.43 -4.83
N GLY A 131 12.00 -6.11 -5.31
CA GLY A 131 10.74 -6.69 -4.86
C GLY A 131 10.31 -7.85 -5.74
N VAL A 132 9.81 -8.94 -5.14
CA VAL A 132 9.23 -10.06 -5.90
C VAL A 132 7.70 -9.90 -5.91
N ILE A 133 7.08 -10.00 -7.08
CA ILE A 133 5.62 -10.00 -7.18
C ILE A 133 5.10 -11.38 -6.84
N GLU A 134 4.44 -11.50 -5.68
CA GLU A 134 3.74 -12.71 -5.27
C GLU A 134 2.23 -12.54 -5.48
N TRP A 135 1.63 -13.53 -6.12
CA TRP A 135 0.18 -13.67 -6.22
C TRP A 135 -0.30 -14.54 -5.08
N ILE A 136 -1.11 -13.97 -4.20
CA ILE A 136 -1.49 -14.59 -2.93
C ILE A 136 -3.01 -14.66 -2.88
N ASP A 137 -3.58 -15.77 -2.41
CA ASP A 137 -5.00 -15.82 -2.09
C ASP A 137 -5.32 -14.72 -1.07
N TYR A 138 -6.24 -13.82 -1.41
CA TYR A 138 -6.54 -12.65 -0.58
C TYR A 138 -6.91 -13.02 0.87
N ARG A 139 -7.42 -14.23 1.12
CA ARG A 139 -7.73 -14.74 2.46
C ARG A 139 -6.48 -14.98 3.32
N GLU A 140 -5.36 -15.34 2.70
CA GLU A 140 -4.11 -15.60 3.40
C GLU A 140 -3.43 -14.31 3.89
N THR A 141 -3.81 -13.16 3.33
CA THR A 141 -3.22 -11.86 3.67
C THR A 141 -3.44 -11.44 5.13
N ALA A 142 -4.40 -12.05 5.85
CA ALA A 142 -4.59 -11.85 7.29
C ALA A 142 -3.35 -12.26 8.12
N GLY A 143 -2.58 -13.24 7.64
CA GLY A 143 -1.38 -13.75 8.30
C GLY A 143 -0.09 -13.06 7.86
N LEU A 144 -0.16 -12.12 6.92
CA LEU A 144 1.02 -11.51 6.30
C LEU A 144 1.31 -10.10 6.84
N PRO A 145 2.60 -9.72 6.94
CA PRO A 145 2.99 -8.36 7.34
C PRO A 145 2.82 -7.36 6.18
N VAL A 146 1.57 -7.11 5.79
CA VAL A 146 1.21 -6.16 4.73
C VAL A 146 1.25 -4.72 5.26
N PHE A 147 1.85 -3.78 4.51
CA PHE A 147 1.76 -2.35 4.80
C PHE A 147 1.26 -1.54 3.58
N PRO A 148 0.31 -0.59 3.75
CA PRO A 148 -0.41 -0.29 5.00
C PRO A 148 -1.15 -1.53 5.56
N PRO A 149 -1.49 -1.59 6.86
CA PRO A 149 -1.96 -2.80 7.53
C PRO A 149 -3.39 -3.18 7.12
N ILE A 150 -3.56 -3.54 5.85
CA ILE A 150 -4.83 -3.85 5.19
C ILE A 150 -5.07 -5.35 5.09
N GLY A 151 -4.10 -6.21 5.41
CA GLY A 151 -4.20 -7.66 5.23
C GLY A 151 -5.41 -8.30 5.91
N ALA A 152 -5.73 -7.91 7.15
CA ALA A 152 -6.91 -8.42 7.83
C ALA A 152 -8.23 -7.96 7.17
N ALA A 153 -8.30 -6.70 6.72
CA ALA A 153 -9.48 -6.16 6.05
C ALA A 153 -9.67 -6.79 4.66
N LEU A 154 -8.56 -6.98 3.93
CA LEU A 154 -8.50 -7.68 2.64
C LEU A 154 -9.03 -9.10 2.77
N ALA A 155 -8.45 -9.90 3.66
CA ALA A 155 -8.90 -11.27 3.92
C ALA A 155 -10.35 -11.39 4.41
N ALA A 156 -10.95 -10.31 4.94
CA ALA A 156 -12.33 -10.28 5.41
C ALA A 156 -13.35 -9.92 4.32
N LEU A 157 -12.94 -9.47 3.13
CA LEU A 157 -13.86 -9.18 2.03
C LEU A 157 -14.74 -10.40 1.72
N PRO A 158 -16.06 -10.25 1.48
CA PRO A 158 -16.91 -11.39 1.08
C PRO A 158 -16.44 -12.08 -0.19
N ASP A 159 -16.02 -11.29 -1.18
CA ASP A 159 -15.40 -11.70 -2.44
C ASP A 159 -14.54 -10.55 -2.98
N PRO A 160 -13.64 -10.79 -3.95
CA PRO A 160 -12.76 -9.75 -4.50
C PRO A 160 -13.48 -8.50 -5.03
N ARG A 161 -14.73 -8.62 -5.48
CA ARG A 161 -15.55 -7.52 -6.03
C ARG A 161 -16.53 -6.91 -5.02
N ALA A 162 -16.52 -7.36 -3.76
CA ALA A 162 -17.46 -6.90 -2.76
C ALA A 162 -17.35 -5.38 -2.51
N ALA A 163 -18.46 -4.66 -2.60
CA ALA A 163 -18.49 -3.23 -2.32
C ALA A 163 -18.21 -2.95 -0.83
N THR A 164 -17.51 -1.85 -0.54
CA THR A 164 -17.29 -1.34 0.81
C THR A 164 -18.24 -0.17 1.07
N ALA A 165 -18.98 -0.23 2.18
CA ALA A 165 -19.87 0.86 2.58
C ALA A 165 -19.12 2.03 3.22
N ASP A 166 -17.98 1.73 3.86
CA ASP A 166 -17.05 2.70 4.42
C ASP A 166 -15.65 2.44 3.85
N ALA A 167 -15.09 3.47 3.22
CA ALA A 167 -13.73 3.41 2.69
C ALA A 167 -12.69 3.70 3.78
N ALA A 168 -13.06 4.31 4.91
CA ALA A 168 -12.09 4.59 5.96
C ALA A 168 -11.75 3.31 6.73
N LEU A 169 -10.47 2.90 6.72
CA LEU A 169 -9.95 1.93 7.67
C LEU A 169 -9.36 2.63 8.88
N ASP A 170 -9.10 1.84 9.93
CA ASP A 170 -8.46 2.31 11.15
C ASP A 170 -7.15 3.06 10.84
N ALA A 171 -6.97 4.19 11.52
CA ALA A 171 -5.77 4.99 11.39
C ALA A 171 -4.55 4.23 11.90
N VAL A 172 -3.41 4.39 11.22
CA VAL A 172 -2.12 3.85 11.65
C VAL A 172 -1.43 4.91 12.50
N THR A 173 -1.17 4.62 13.76
CA THR A 173 -0.63 5.56 14.74
C THR A 173 0.44 4.90 15.59
N ASP A 174 1.19 5.68 16.35
CA ASP A 174 2.18 5.15 17.31
C ASP A 174 1.56 4.20 18.37
N ALA A 175 0.23 4.22 18.55
CA ALA A 175 -0.46 3.34 19.49
C ALA A 175 -0.71 1.92 18.96
N ASN A 176 -0.76 1.74 17.63
CA ASN A 176 -1.13 0.46 17.01
C ASN A 176 -0.15 0.00 15.92
N TYR A 177 0.94 0.74 15.69
CA TYR A 177 1.97 0.37 14.75
C TYR A 177 3.35 0.80 15.25
N THR A 178 4.32 -0.09 15.15
CA THR A 178 5.74 0.19 15.40
C THR A 178 6.50 -0.25 14.16
N TRP A 179 7.38 0.61 13.66
CA TRP A 179 8.30 0.23 12.60
C TRP A 179 9.18 -0.93 13.09
N VAL A 180 9.10 -2.07 12.40
CA VAL A 180 10.00 -3.22 12.61
C VAL A 180 11.23 -3.05 11.71
#